data_AF-X1ANB3-F1
#
_entry.id   AF-X1ANB3-F1
#
_cell.length_a   1.000
_cell.length_b   1.000
_cell.length_c   1.000
_cell.angle_alpha   90.00
_cell.angle_beta   90.00
_cell.angle_gamma   90.00
#
_symmetry.space_group_name_H-M   'P 1'
#
loop_
_entity.id
_entity.type
_entity.pdbx_description
1 polymer ?
#
loop_
_entity_poly.entity_id
_entity_poly.type
_entity_poly.pdbx_seq_one_letter_code
_entity_poly.pdbx_strand_id
1 'polypeptide(L)'
;MIPPEGKALVYVVRPNRAGGLIKFKFHVDGKHVGTTKARRFLYSVLDPDPHLFMSKSENESEMQLNLEAGKTYYLKQKIKLGALKARNELIQL
;
A
#
# COMPACT_ATOMS: atom_id res chain seq x y z
N MET A 1 4.25 3.06 15.21
CA MET A 1 3.07 3.33 16.07
C MET A 1 2.43 1.99 16.39
N ILE A 2 1.64 1.90 17.46
CA ILE A 2 0.85 0.71 17.78
C ILE A 2 -0.58 0.89 17.25
N PRO A 3 -1.28 -0.19 16.84
CA PRO A 3 -2.68 -0.11 16.48
C PRO A 3 -3.52 0.38 17.68
N PRO A 4 -4.49 1.28 17.48
CA PRO A 4 -5.50 1.57 18.48
C PRO A 4 -6.27 0.30 18.90
N GLU A 5 -6.85 0.33 20.09
CA GLU A 5 -7.64 -0.79 20.61
C GLU A 5 -8.75 -1.19 19.64
N GLY A 6 -8.91 -2.50 19.42
CA GLY A 6 -9.90 -3.07 18.49
C GLY A 6 -9.62 -2.83 17.00
N LYS A 7 -8.52 -2.18 16.63
CA LYS A 7 -8.18 -1.87 15.23
C LYS A 7 -6.92 -2.58 14.76
N ALA A 8 -6.77 -2.65 13.45
CA ALA A 8 -5.55 -3.05 12.77
C ALA A 8 -4.84 -1.82 12.20
N LEU A 9 -3.52 -1.92 12.04
CA LEU A 9 -2.71 -0.88 11.40
C LEU A 9 -2.08 -1.43 10.13
N VAL A 10 -2.23 -0.71 9.02
CA VAL A 10 -1.60 -1.07 7.76
C VAL A 10 -0.68 0.06 7.32
N TYR A 11 0.59 -0.27 7.11
CA TYR A 11 1.57 0.61 6.49
C TYR A 11 1.73 0.28 5.02
N VAL A 12 1.74 1.30 4.18
CA VAL A 12 2.10 1.16 2.76
C VAL A 12 3.41 1.87 2.54
N VAL A 13 4.44 1.12 2.17
CA VAL A 13 5.81 1.61 2.08
C VAL A 13 6.33 1.55 0.65
N ARG A 14 7.03 2.61 0.24
CA ARG A 14 7.82 2.64 -0.99
C ARG A 14 9.28 2.96 -0.66
N PRO A 15 10.07 1.95 -0.24
CA PRO A 15 11.44 2.17 0.24
C PRO A 15 12.42 2.55 -0.88
N ASN A 16 12.10 2.24 -2.15
CA ASN A 16 13.02 2.46 -3.27
C ASN A 16 13.05 3.94 -3.73
N ARG A 17 14.23 4.41 -4.14
CA ARG A 17 14.49 5.73 -4.77
C ARG A 17 14.12 5.78 -6.26
N ALA A 18 14.06 4.63 -6.93
CA ALA A 18 13.78 4.56 -8.37
C ALA A 18 12.46 5.23 -8.73
N GLY A 19 12.42 5.92 -9.87
CA GLY A 19 11.19 6.55 -10.36
C GLY A 19 10.69 7.69 -9.49
N GLY A 20 11.57 8.61 -9.06
CA GLY A 20 11.27 9.65 -8.06
C GLY A 20 10.03 10.50 -8.34
N LEU A 21 9.71 10.71 -9.62
CA LEU A 21 8.54 11.47 -10.08
C LEU A 21 7.25 10.62 -10.21
N ILE A 22 7.38 9.30 -10.23
CA ILE A 22 6.24 8.38 -10.36
C ILE A 22 5.42 8.43 -9.07
N LYS A 23 4.11 8.56 -9.21
CA LYS A 23 3.13 8.60 -8.11
C LYS A 23 2.33 7.31 -8.12
N PHE A 24 2.18 6.66 -6.97
CA PHE A 24 1.28 5.51 -6.82
C PHE A 24 0.11 5.90 -5.94
N LYS A 25 -1.10 5.78 -6.48
CA LYS A 25 -2.33 6.01 -5.72
C LYS A 25 -2.68 4.75 -4.95
N PHE A 26 -2.92 4.88 -3.66
CA PHE A 26 -3.30 3.76 -2.81
C PHE A 26 -4.77 3.88 -2.41
N HIS A 27 -5.47 2.75 -2.50
CA HIS A 27 -6.88 2.64 -2.15
C HIS A 27 -7.10 1.46 -1.21
N VAL A 28 -8.11 1.59 -0.36
CA VAL A 28 -8.63 0.54 0.52
C VAL A 28 -10.13 0.47 0.26
N ASP A 29 -10.64 -0.70 -0.09
CA ASP A 29 -12.05 -0.95 -0.39
C ASP A 29 -12.65 0.05 -1.39
N GLY A 30 -11.90 0.32 -2.45
CA GLY A 30 -12.29 1.27 -3.49
C GLY A 30 -12.12 2.75 -3.13
N LYS A 31 -11.83 3.10 -1.87
CA LYS A 31 -11.64 4.48 -1.41
C LYS A 31 -10.18 4.92 -1.50
N HIS A 32 -9.94 6.10 -2.05
CA HIS A 32 -8.59 6.66 -2.13
C HIS A 32 -8.09 7.09 -0.75
N VAL A 33 -6.96 6.51 -0.32
CA VAL A 33 -6.34 6.79 0.97
C VAL A 33 -5.21 7.82 0.83
N GLY A 34 -4.48 7.75 -0.28
CA GLY A 34 -3.37 8.67 -0.49
C GLY A 34 -2.49 8.32 -1.68
N THR A 35 -1.43 9.09 -1.85
CA THR A 35 -0.49 8.91 -2.96
C THR A 35 0.94 8.89 -2.45
N THR A 36 1.68 7.84 -2.78
CA THR A 36 3.10 7.72 -2.42
C THR A 36 4.00 8.18 -3.57
N LYS A 37 5.09 8.86 -3.21
CA LYS A 37 6.26 9.12 -4.06
C LYS A 37 7.45 8.28 -3.55
N ALA A 38 8.60 8.36 -4.20
CA ALA A 38 9.80 7.66 -3.75
C ALA A 38 10.15 8.01 -2.29
N ARG A 39 10.56 6.99 -1.50
CA ARG A 39 10.91 7.11 -0.07
C ARG A 39 9.81 7.70 0.81
N ARG A 40 8.54 7.43 0.48
CA ARG A 40 7.40 7.80 1.32
C ARG A 40 6.64 6.57 1.75
N PHE A 41 5.87 6.74 2.82
CA PHE A 41 4.92 5.76 3.30
C PHE A 41 3.59 6.43 3.62
N LEU A 42 2.54 5.63 3.69
CA LEU A 42 1.23 5.99 4.22
C LEU A 42 0.88 4.96 5.30
N TYR A 43 -0.09 5.29 6.14
CA TYR A 43 -0.69 4.32 7.03
C TYR A 43 -2.20 4.51 7.11
N SER A 44 -2.89 3.44 7.47
CA SER A 44 -4.33 3.45 7.73
C SER A 44 -4.64 2.60 8.94
N VAL A 45 -5.53 3.11 9.79
CA VAL A 45 -6.12 2.35 10.89
C VAL A 45 -7.45 1.81 10.37
N LEU A 46 -7.62 0.49 10.42
CA LEU A 46 -8.73 -0.23 9.79
C LEU A 46 -9.39 -1.18 10.78
N ASP A 47 -10.60 -1.58 10.47
CA ASP A 47 -11.31 -2.62 11.22
C ASP A 47 -10.64 -4.00 11.00
N PRO A 48 -10.77 -4.93 11.95
CA PRO A 48 -10.19 -6.27 11.86
C PRO A 48 -11.03 -7.19 10.95
N ASP A 49 -11.13 -6.82 9.68
CA ASP A 49 -11.96 -7.46 8.66
C ASP A 49 -11.16 -7.76 7.36
N PRO A 50 -11.75 -8.51 6.41
CA PRO A 50 -11.23 -8.61 5.05
C PRO A 50 -11.26 -7.25 4.34
N HIS A 51 -10.10 -6.79 3.87
CA HIS A 51 -9.95 -5.54 3.12
C HIS A 51 -9.28 -5.77 1.77
N LEU A 52 -9.72 -5.03 0.76
CA LEU A 52 -9.10 -4.99 -0.56
C LEU A 52 -8.18 -3.79 -0.69
N PHE A 53 -6.89 -4.05 -0.82
CA PHE A 53 -5.85 -3.05 -1.04
C PHE A 53 -5.53 -2.93 -2.52
N MET A 54 -5.50 -1.71 -3.04
CA MET A 54 -5.14 -1.47 -4.43
C MET A 54 -4.08 -0.38 -4.53
N SER A 55 -3.03 -0.68 -5.29
CA SER A 55 -2.02 0.29 -5.69
C SER A 55 -2.12 0.52 -7.19
N LYS A 56 -2.45 1.76 -7.58
CA LYS A 56 -2.66 2.17 -8.97
C LYS A 56 -1.53 3.06 -9.46
N SER A 57 -1.00 2.73 -10.64
CA SER A 57 -0.03 3.51 -11.41
C SER A 57 -0.40 3.48 -12.90
N GLU A 58 0.49 3.03 -13.78
CA GLU A 58 0.17 2.66 -15.16
C GLU A 58 -0.53 1.29 -15.24
N ASN A 59 -0.41 0.47 -14.19
CA ASN A 59 -1.23 -0.72 -13.96
C ASN A 59 -1.94 -0.64 -12.61
N GLU A 60 -2.85 -1.57 -12.38
CA GLU A 60 -3.47 -1.81 -11.09
C GLU A 60 -2.88 -3.09 -10.49
N SER A 61 -2.59 -3.06 -9.19
CA SER A 61 -2.16 -4.23 -8.42
C SER A 61 -2.99 -4.28 -7.16
N GLU A 62 -3.68 -5.41 -6.98
CA GLU A 62 -4.63 -5.63 -5.90
C GLU A 62 -4.13 -6.71 -4.95
N MET A 63 -4.55 -6.62 -3.69
CA MET A 63 -4.25 -7.60 -2.65
C MET A 63 -5.38 -7.60 -1.64
N GLN A 64 -5.95 -8.76 -1.36
CA GLN A 64 -6.91 -8.92 -0.29
C GLN A 64 -6.22 -9.49 0.94
N LEU A 65 -6.47 -8.91 2.12
CA LEU A 65 -5.97 -9.43 3.40
C LEU A 65 -7.05 -9.37 4.46
N ASN A 66 -7.07 -10.40 5.32
CA ASN A 66 -7.89 -10.43 6.52
C ASN A 66 -7.08 -9.83 7.66
N LEU A 67 -7.52 -8.69 8.17
CA LEU A 67 -6.86 -8.01 9.27
C LEU A 67 -7.33 -8.55 10.62
N GLU A 68 -6.46 -8.50 11.62
CA GLU A 68 -6.79 -8.87 13.00
C GLU A 68 -6.51 -7.69 13.95
N ALA A 69 -7.32 -7.58 14.99
CA ALA A 69 -7.20 -6.51 15.97
C ALA A 69 -5.83 -6.56 16.68
N GLY A 70 -5.22 -5.40 16.87
CA GLY A 70 -3.90 -5.29 17.51
C GLY A 70 -2.73 -5.68 16.61
N LYS A 71 -2.95 -6.11 15.36
CA LYS A 71 -1.86 -6.44 14.42
C LYS A 71 -1.48 -5.25 13.54
N THR A 72 -0.20 -5.23 13.16
CA THR A 72 0.36 -4.28 12.20
C THR A 72 0.84 -5.02 10.96
N TYR A 73 0.43 -4.54 9.79
CA TYR A 73 0.77 -5.12 8.49
C TYR A 73 1.58 -4.12 7.67
N TYR A 74 2.50 -4.63 6.86
CA TYR A 74 3.34 -3.81 5.99
C TYR A 74 3.19 -4.25 4.55
N LEU A 75 2.72 -3.34 3.70
CA LEU A 75 2.54 -3.54 2.27
C LEU A 75 3.59 -2.73 1.53
N LYS A 76 4.45 -3.42 0.78
CA LYS A 76 5.49 -2.79 -0.02
C LYS A 76 5.03 -2.61 -1.46
N GLN A 77 5.12 -1.37 -1.93
CA GLN A 77 4.95 -1.03 -3.34
C GLN A 77 6.28 -1.22 -4.07
N LYS A 78 6.41 -2.33 -4.80
CA LYS A 78 7.57 -2.63 -5.64
C LYS A 78 7.38 -2.00 -7.01
N ILE A 79 8.42 -1.30 -7.47
CA ILE A 79 8.48 -0.79 -8.84
C ILE A 79 9.06 -1.89 -9.71
N LYS A 80 8.38 -2.19 -10.81
CA LYS A 80 8.90 -2.97 -11.92
C LYS A 80 9.10 -1.99 -13.08
N LEU A 81 10.35 -1.56 -13.29
CA LEU A 81 10.72 -0.74 -14.44
C LEU A 81 10.60 -1.63 -15.68
N GLY A 82 9.66 -1.33 -16.58
CA GLY A 82 9.56 -1.95 -17.90
C GLY A 82 10.35 -1.15 -18.93
N ALA A 83 10.57 -1.74 -20.11
CA ALA A 83 11.33 -1.14 -21.21
C ALA A 83 10.78 0.21 -21.70
N LEU A 84 9.48 0.49 -21.50
CA LEU A 84 8.82 1.73 -21.91
C LEU A 84 8.19 2.50 -20.75
N LYS A 85 7.79 1.80 -19.67
CA LYS A 85 6.81 2.27 -18.68
C LYS A 85 6.97 1.54 -17.33
N ALA A 86 6.66 2.19 -16.21
CA ALA A 86 6.89 1.69 -14.86
C ALA A 86 5.62 1.11 -14.24
N ARG A 87 5.65 -0.20 -13.96
CA ARG A 87 4.56 -0.93 -13.29
C ARG A 87 4.78 -1.00 -11.78
N ASN A 88 3.71 -1.18 -11.02
CA ASN A 88 3.76 -1.44 -9.59
C ASN A 88 3.20 -2.82 -9.23
N GLU A 89 3.73 -3.39 -8.16
CA GLU A 89 3.27 -4.63 -7.54
C GLU A 89 3.18 -4.40 -6.02
N LEU A 90 2.07 -4.83 -5.43
CA LEU A 90 1.86 -4.78 -3.99
C LEU A 90 2.24 -6.14 -3.39
N ILE A 91 3.15 -6.14 -2.43
CA ILE A 91 3.57 -7.35 -1.69
C ILE A 91 3.42 -7.11 -0.19
N GLN A 92 2.91 -8.10 0.55
CA GLN A 92 2.97 -8.08 2.01
C GLN A 92 4.38 -8.50 2.45
N LEU A 93 4.93 -7.81 3.44
CA LEU A 93 6.20 -8.14 4.08
C LEU A 93 5.99 -9.06 5.29
#